data_AF-A0A931XLQ0-F1
#
_entry.id   AF-A0A931XLQ0-F1
#
_cell.length_a   1.000
_cell.length_b   1.000
_cell.length_c   1.000
_cell.angle_alpha   90.00
_cell.angle_beta   90.00
_cell.angle_gamma   90.00
#
_symmetry.space_group_name_H-M   'P 1'
#
loop_
_entity.id
_entity.type
_entity.pdbx_description
1 polymer ?
#
loop_
_entity_poly.entity_id
_entity_poly.type
_entity_poly.pdbx_seq_one_letter_code
_entity_poly.pdbx_strand_id
1 'polypeptide(L)'
;MSNDRHPVPTHHPSPITHHSSLWLRPDFAPARPLDTVVFDVDGVLIDVRGSYRRVVREVAAFAAEHLYGLRPSEPLVSDEDVAAFKRAGGFNDDWDLAYALTALSLARLRGRLGAAPLADLVARSGGRGLDWLHDVVGAEDRPDYMTIHRIFDELYWGADLLCERLGLTPQYAPGAPGLLRTERPLLAPGTLDELAARGVAKLGLLTGRVRVEMAMALEILGFHDPATVPFQAIVTAEDGRKPDPATLARIVASLRPRAGLYVGDTADDLALVQRYSATPAAALAPFYAVLVAEGAERAHYQAAGAHAVVQGVADLPALLDALRARTT
;
A
#
# COMPACT_ATOMS: atom_id res chain seq x y z
N MET A 1 -58.41 13.37 32.18
CA MET A 1 -58.23 12.60 30.94
C MET A 1 -57.84 13.57 29.84
N SER A 2 -56.54 13.71 29.56
CA SER A 2 -56.03 14.09 28.25
C SER A 2 -54.55 13.70 28.18
N ASN A 3 -54.17 13.22 27.01
CA ASN A 3 -53.02 12.39 26.71
C ASN A 3 -52.09 13.22 25.84
N ASP A 4 -50.87 13.52 26.29
CA ASP A 4 -49.83 14.14 25.43
C ASP A 4 -48.52 13.37 25.60
N ARG A 5 -48.39 12.30 24.81
CA ARG A 5 -47.09 11.71 24.46
C ARG A 5 -46.76 12.18 23.06
N HIS A 6 -45.81 13.11 22.94
CA HIS A 6 -45.18 13.42 21.67
C HIS A 6 -44.46 12.16 21.12
N PRO A 7 -44.65 11.80 19.84
CA PRO A 7 -43.90 10.72 19.23
C PRO A 7 -42.44 11.18 19.00
N VAL A 8 -41.50 10.38 19.50
CA VAL A 8 -40.08 10.50 19.14
C VAL A 8 -39.95 10.14 17.65
N PRO A 9 -39.30 10.98 16.82
CA PRO A 9 -39.12 10.63 15.41
C PRO A 9 -38.14 9.47 15.32
N THR A 10 -38.65 8.32 14.87
CA THR A 10 -37.82 7.20 14.44
C THR A 10 -37.08 7.62 13.17
N HIS A 11 -35.78 7.91 13.31
CA HIS A 11 -34.88 8.03 12.17
C HIS A 11 -34.79 6.67 11.48
N HIS A 12 -35.55 6.50 10.40
CA HIS A 12 -35.25 5.45 9.43
C HIS A 12 -33.95 5.86 8.73
N PRO A 13 -32.90 5.01 8.71
CA PRO A 13 -31.77 5.25 7.83
C PRO A 13 -32.28 5.22 6.40
N SER A 14 -32.05 6.31 5.67
CA SER A 14 -32.33 6.38 4.24
C SER A 14 -31.58 5.25 3.52
N PRO A 15 -32.19 4.62 2.50
CA PRO A 15 -31.52 3.58 1.73
C PRO A 15 -30.27 4.20 1.08
N ILE A 16 -29.11 3.63 1.37
CA ILE A 16 -27.85 3.96 0.69
C ILE A 16 -28.06 3.60 -0.79
N THR A 17 -28.24 4.60 -1.62
CA THR A 17 -28.26 4.44 -3.07
C THR A 17 -26.84 4.11 -3.53
N HIS A 18 -26.59 2.84 -3.90
CA HIS A 18 -25.36 2.41 -4.53
C HIS A 18 -25.24 3.06 -5.92
N HIS A 19 -24.67 4.27 -5.98
CA HIS A 19 -24.08 4.78 -7.22
C HIS A 19 -22.92 3.85 -7.59
N SER A 20 -22.94 3.27 -8.79
CA SER A 20 -21.95 2.27 -9.19
C SER A 20 -20.53 2.87 -9.17
N SER A 21 -19.78 2.47 -8.14
CA SER A 21 -18.36 2.75 -7.82
C SER A 21 -17.38 2.14 -8.83
N LEU A 22 -17.86 1.19 -9.62
CA LEU A 22 -17.12 0.39 -10.58
C LEU A 22 -16.96 1.11 -11.93
N TRP A 23 -15.74 1.16 -12.45
CA TRP A 23 -15.48 1.43 -13.86
C TRP A 23 -14.84 0.21 -14.50
N LEU A 24 -15.33 -0.15 -15.68
CA LEU A 24 -14.83 -1.24 -16.49
C LEU A 24 -14.56 -0.72 -17.89
N ARG A 25 -13.33 -0.89 -18.38
CA ARG A 25 -12.91 -0.38 -19.70
C ARG A 25 -13.92 -0.83 -20.77
N PRO A 26 -14.51 0.07 -21.59
CA PRO A 26 -15.65 -0.26 -22.46
C PRO A 26 -15.44 -1.48 -23.35
N ASP A 27 -14.27 -1.58 -23.99
CA ASP A 27 -13.97 -2.65 -24.95
C ASP A 27 -13.27 -3.86 -24.33
N PHE A 28 -13.26 -3.96 -23.00
CA PHE A 28 -12.61 -5.06 -22.31
C PHE A 28 -13.57 -6.23 -22.03
N ALA A 29 -13.18 -7.40 -22.49
CA ALA A 29 -13.65 -8.70 -22.04
C ALA A 29 -12.45 -9.63 -21.84
N PRO A 30 -12.46 -10.50 -20.82
CA PRO A 30 -11.35 -11.42 -20.59
C PRO A 30 -11.34 -12.50 -21.67
N ALA A 31 -10.17 -12.79 -22.23
CA ALA A 31 -10.00 -13.78 -23.30
C ALA A 31 -10.24 -15.23 -22.84
N ARG A 32 -10.29 -15.48 -21.53
CA ARG A 32 -10.50 -16.80 -20.92
C ARG A 32 -11.32 -16.64 -19.63
N PRO A 33 -12.03 -17.68 -19.18
CA PRO A 33 -12.74 -17.64 -17.92
C PRO A 33 -11.79 -17.35 -16.75
N LEU A 34 -12.15 -16.36 -15.93
CA LEU A 34 -11.40 -15.99 -14.72
C LEU A 34 -11.60 -17.09 -13.66
N ASP A 35 -10.50 -17.55 -13.08
CA ASP A 35 -10.51 -18.50 -11.95
C ASP A 35 -9.62 -18.07 -10.79
N THR A 36 -8.95 -16.92 -10.93
CA THR A 36 -7.87 -16.50 -10.04
C THR A 36 -7.94 -15.01 -9.74
N VAL A 37 -7.70 -14.64 -8.49
CA VAL A 37 -7.46 -13.25 -8.10
C VAL A 37 -6.16 -13.18 -7.29
N VAL A 38 -5.29 -12.25 -7.67
CA VAL A 38 -4.08 -11.91 -6.95
C VAL A 38 -4.24 -10.51 -6.39
N PHE A 39 -3.95 -10.34 -5.10
CA PHE A 39 -4.07 -9.07 -4.41
C PHE A 39 -2.69 -8.53 -4.04
N ASP A 40 -2.53 -7.22 -4.21
CA ASP A 40 -1.65 -6.47 -3.31
C ASP A 40 -2.25 -6.46 -1.89
N VAL A 41 -1.42 -6.16 -0.90
CA VAL A 41 -1.85 -6.13 0.51
C VAL A 41 -2.15 -4.71 0.96
N ASP A 42 -1.18 -3.81 0.82
CA ASP A 42 -1.28 -2.45 1.34
C ASP A 42 -2.17 -1.62 0.42
N GLY A 43 -3.10 -0.83 0.98
CA GLY A 43 -4.07 -0.05 0.19
C GLY A 43 -5.19 -0.88 -0.45
N VAL A 44 -5.05 -2.21 -0.53
CA VAL A 44 -6.05 -3.12 -1.09
C VAL A 44 -6.72 -3.97 0.00
N LEU A 45 -5.97 -4.81 0.71
CA LEU A 45 -6.49 -5.67 1.77
C LEU A 45 -6.35 -5.05 3.15
N ILE A 46 -5.37 -4.15 3.35
CA ILE A 46 -5.07 -3.49 4.62
C ILE A 46 -4.91 -2.00 4.42
N ASP A 47 -5.56 -1.20 5.27
CA ASP A 47 -5.34 0.23 5.35
C ASP A 47 -4.07 0.53 6.16
N VAL A 48 -3.05 1.03 5.46
CA VAL A 48 -1.73 1.38 6.01
C VAL A 48 -1.53 2.88 6.19
N ARG A 49 -2.56 3.71 5.97
CA ARG A 49 -2.43 5.18 6.07
C ARG A 49 -2.01 5.64 7.47
N GLY A 50 -2.42 4.89 8.50
CA GLY A 50 -2.05 5.14 9.89
C GLY A 50 -0.63 4.66 10.26
N SER A 51 0.01 3.82 9.44
CA SER A 51 1.28 3.15 9.73
C SER A 51 2.45 3.72 8.92
N TYR A 52 2.86 3.11 7.81
CA TYR A 52 4.07 3.47 7.05
C TYR A 52 4.17 4.95 6.71
N ARG A 53 3.09 5.53 6.15
CA ARG A 53 3.06 6.96 5.78
C ARG A 53 3.24 7.88 6.99
N ARG A 54 2.79 7.43 8.16
CA ARG A 54 2.96 8.16 9.41
C ARG A 54 4.37 7.98 9.98
N VAL A 55 4.94 6.77 9.95
CA VAL A 55 6.31 6.51 10.40
C VAL A 55 7.30 7.39 9.66
N VAL A 56 7.21 7.48 8.32
CA VAL A 56 8.12 8.31 7.50
C VAL A 56 8.17 9.77 7.99
N ARG A 57 7.03 10.33 8.41
CA ARG A 57 6.95 11.69 8.95
C ARG A 57 7.46 11.79 10.39
N GLU A 58 7.11 10.82 11.23
CA GLU A 58 7.49 10.81 12.64
C GLU A 58 8.98 10.60 12.85
N VAL A 59 9.64 9.81 12.00
CA VAL A 59 11.09 9.53 12.08
C VAL A 59 11.91 10.83 12.01
N ALA A 60 11.58 11.74 11.09
CA ALA A 60 12.32 13.00 10.94
C ALA A 60 12.20 13.89 12.18
N ALA A 61 10.98 14.03 12.72
CA ALA A 61 10.73 14.79 13.95
C ALA A 61 11.38 14.13 15.17
N PHE A 62 11.24 12.81 15.29
CA PHE A 62 11.83 12.02 16.36
C PHE A 62 13.36 12.16 16.38
N ALA A 63 14.01 11.98 15.24
CA ALA A 63 15.45 12.09 15.10
C ALA A 63 15.95 13.51 15.42
N ALA A 64 15.28 14.55 14.90
CA ALA A 64 15.61 15.94 15.20
C ALA A 64 15.61 16.20 16.72
N GLU A 65 14.56 15.76 17.42
CA GLU A 65 14.41 15.99 18.86
C GLU A 65 15.36 15.13 19.69
N HIS A 66 15.35 13.81 19.48
CA HIS A 66 15.98 12.84 20.39
C HIS A 66 17.45 12.59 20.10
N LEU A 67 17.91 12.76 18.86
CA LEU A 67 19.32 12.59 18.51
C LEU A 67 20.07 13.92 18.50
N TYR A 68 19.40 15.01 18.13
CA TYR A 68 20.07 16.30 17.88
C TYR A 68 19.59 17.45 18.77
N GLY A 69 18.60 17.22 19.65
CA GLY A 69 18.08 18.25 20.56
C GLY A 69 17.37 19.40 19.85
N LEU A 70 17.01 19.23 18.57
CA LEU A 70 16.32 20.23 17.77
C LEU A 70 14.82 20.03 17.94
N ARG A 71 14.13 21.01 18.54
CA ARG A 71 12.68 20.96 18.77
C ARG A 71 11.96 21.77 17.70
N PRO A 72 11.41 21.14 16.66
CA PRO A 72 10.64 21.85 15.66
C PRO A 72 9.33 22.35 16.26
N SER A 73 8.93 23.58 15.90
CA SER A 73 7.64 24.18 16.31
C SER A 73 6.49 23.79 15.39
N GLU A 74 6.79 23.23 14.22
CA GLU A 74 5.85 22.84 13.18
C GLU A 74 6.23 21.44 12.64
N PRO A 75 5.29 20.69 12.04
CA PRO A 75 5.60 19.43 11.38
C PRO A 75 6.71 19.59 10.32
N LEU A 76 7.74 18.75 10.39
CA LEU A 76 8.89 18.81 9.48
C LEU A 76 8.60 18.26 8.08
N VAL A 77 7.62 17.37 7.97
CA VAL A 77 7.27 16.63 6.76
C VAL A 77 5.74 16.52 6.69
N SER A 78 5.16 16.90 5.56
CA SER A 78 3.74 16.74 5.26
C SER A 78 3.44 15.47 4.44
N ASP A 79 2.17 15.08 4.34
CA ASP A 79 1.76 13.99 3.44
C ASP A 79 2.03 14.32 1.97
N GLU A 80 1.96 15.61 1.60
CA GLU A 80 2.26 16.07 0.23
C GLU A 80 3.75 15.95 -0.08
N ASP A 81 4.64 16.16 0.90
CA ASP A 81 6.08 15.93 0.72
C ASP A 81 6.37 14.45 0.46
N VAL A 82 5.76 13.54 1.25
CA VAL A 82 5.88 12.09 1.04
C VAL A 82 5.40 11.71 -0.37
N ALA A 83 4.24 12.21 -0.79
CA ALA A 83 3.69 11.96 -2.12
C ALA A 83 4.60 12.51 -3.24
N ALA A 84 5.18 13.71 -3.05
CA ALA A 84 6.08 14.33 -4.02
C ALA A 84 7.37 13.50 -4.21
N PHE A 85 7.94 12.98 -3.13
CA PHE A 85 9.14 12.12 -3.20
C PHE A 85 8.85 10.80 -3.92
N LYS A 86 7.72 10.15 -3.62
CA LYS A 86 7.30 8.93 -4.32
C LYS A 86 7.09 9.20 -5.83
N ARG A 87 6.50 10.35 -6.20
CA ARG A 87 6.30 10.74 -7.61
C ARG A 87 7.59 11.10 -8.35
N ALA A 88 8.56 11.69 -7.67
CA ALA A 88 9.83 12.10 -8.29
C ALA A 88 10.70 10.90 -8.74
N GLY A 89 10.45 9.71 -8.17
CA GLY A 89 11.24 8.51 -8.40
C GLY A 89 12.51 8.46 -7.54
N GLY A 90 13.07 7.27 -7.35
CA GLY A 90 14.28 7.05 -6.55
C GLY A 90 14.08 6.97 -5.04
N PHE A 91 12.84 7.10 -4.54
CA PHE A 91 12.48 6.97 -3.11
C PHE A 91 11.30 6.00 -2.89
N ASN A 92 11.25 4.92 -3.67
CA ASN A 92 10.21 3.90 -3.55
C ASN A 92 10.36 3.09 -2.25
N ASP A 93 11.58 2.95 -1.75
CA ASP A 93 11.89 2.37 -0.45
C ASP A 93 11.60 3.38 0.68
N ASP A 94 10.81 2.98 1.67
CA ASP A 94 10.39 3.89 2.76
C ASP A 94 11.51 4.20 3.74
N TRP A 95 12.54 3.36 3.84
CA TRP A 95 13.72 3.66 4.66
C TRP A 95 14.57 4.75 3.99
N ASP A 96 14.82 4.64 2.67
CA ASP A 96 15.50 5.68 1.90
C ASP A 96 14.74 7.01 1.97
N LEU A 97 13.42 6.95 1.88
CA LEU A 97 12.56 8.13 1.99
C LEU A 97 12.63 8.78 3.39
N ALA A 98 12.46 7.99 4.45
CA ALA A 98 12.56 8.48 5.82
C ALA A 98 13.94 9.08 6.11
N TYR A 99 15.00 8.45 5.62
CA TYR A 99 16.36 8.96 5.71
C TYR A 99 16.53 10.30 4.99
N ALA A 100 16.10 10.39 3.73
CA ALA A 100 16.23 11.60 2.94
C ALA A 100 15.47 12.78 3.56
N LEU A 101 14.23 12.55 3.99
CA LEU A 101 13.43 13.56 4.66
C LEU A 101 14.07 14.00 5.98
N THR A 102 14.59 13.05 6.78
CA THR A 102 15.30 13.39 8.01
C THR A 102 16.53 14.27 7.73
N ALA A 103 17.38 13.89 6.77
CA ALA A 103 18.59 14.64 6.42
C ALA A 103 18.26 16.07 5.93
N LEU A 104 17.25 16.21 5.06
CA LEU A 104 16.78 17.50 4.56
C LEU A 104 16.20 18.37 5.70
N SER A 105 15.41 17.78 6.59
CA SER A 105 14.85 18.49 7.74
C SER A 105 15.95 18.97 8.70
N LEU A 106 16.97 18.16 8.97
CA LEU A 106 18.11 18.55 9.81
C LEU A 106 18.91 19.70 9.19
N ALA A 107 19.23 19.61 7.88
CA ALA A 107 19.92 20.68 7.16
C ALA A 107 19.13 22.00 7.22
N ARG A 108 17.80 21.93 7.12
CA ARG A 108 16.90 23.09 7.19
C ARG A 108 16.83 23.68 8.60
N LEU A 109 16.70 22.84 9.63
CA LEU A 109 16.71 23.27 11.03
C LEU A 109 18.03 23.94 11.43
N ARG A 110 19.14 23.56 10.79
CA ARG A 110 20.47 24.15 11.00
C ARG A 110 20.77 25.35 10.10
N GLY A 111 19.80 25.78 9.28
CA GLY A 111 19.93 26.93 8.38
C GLY A 111 20.86 26.71 7.18
N ARG A 112 21.19 25.45 6.84
CA ARG A 112 22.06 25.08 5.71
C ARG A 112 21.29 24.71 4.45
N LEU A 113 19.99 24.48 4.57
CA LEU A 113 19.06 24.32 3.45
C LEU A 113 17.99 25.42 3.48
N GLY A 114 17.69 25.99 2.32
CA GLY A 114 16.69 27.07 2.20
C GLY A 114 15.25 26.63 2.49
N ALA A 115 14.36 27.60 2.65
CA ALA A 115 12.96 27.38 3.01
C ALA A 115 12.05 26.97 1.83
N ALA A 116 12.62 26.58 0.69
CA ALA A 116 11.82 26.09 -0.44
C ALA A 116 11.02 24.83 -0.02
N PRO A 117 9.81 24.62 -0.57
CA PRO A 117 9.06 23.37 -0.35
C PRO A 117 9.90 22.14 -0.70
N LEU A 118 9.82 21.06 0.09
CA LEU A 118 10.57 19.83 -0.19
C LEU A 118 10.10 19.20 -1.50
N ALA A 119 8.81 19.32 -1.83
CA ALA A 119 8.24 18.94 -3.12
C ALA A 119 8.96 19.60 -4.32
N ASP A 120 9.25 20.91 -4.25
CA ASP A 120 9.96 21.63 -5.32
C ASP A 120 11.42 21.17 -5.43
N LEU A 121 12.03 20.86 -4.28
CA LEU A 121 13.40 20.38 -4.20
C LEU A 121 13.54 19.02 -4.87
N VAL A 122 12.70 18.05 -4.51
CA VAL A 122 12.74 16.69 -5.05
C VAL A 122 12.29 16.62 -6.51
N ALA A 123 11.47 17.56 -6.99
CA ALA A 123 11.11 17.67 -8.40
C ALA A 123 12.34 17.87 -9.31
N ARG A 124 13.46 18.39 -8.77
CA ARG A 124 14.73 18.55 -9.49
C ARG A 124 15.70 17.37 -9.32
N SER A 125 15.28 16.29 -8.64
CA SER A 125 16.15 15.14 -8.33
C SER A 125 16.50 14.29 -9.56
N GLY A 126 15.66 14.32 -10.60
CA GLY A 126 15.80 13.44 -11.75
C GLY A 126 15.67 11.95 -11.40
N GLY A 127 15.00 11.61 -10.30
CA GLY A 127 14.79 10.23 -9.86
C GLY A 127 16.03 9.53 -9.31
N ARG A 128 17.08 10.28 -8.96
CA ARG A 128 18.38 9.74 -8.52
C ARG A 128 18.43 9.25 -7.07
N GLY A 129 17.34 9.38 -6.30
CA GLY A 129 17.28 8.89 -4.91
C GLY A 129 18.37 9.48 -4.01
N LEU A 130 19.03 8.62 -3.22
CA LEU A 130 20.06 9.00 -2.27
C LEU A 130 21.30 9.67 -2.91
N ASP A 131 21.61 9.36 -4.16
CA ASP A 131 22.73 10.03 -4.85
C ASP A 131 22.47 11.53 -5.02
N TRP A 132 21.22 11.90 -5.32
CA TRP A 132 20.82 13.31 -5.37
C TRP A 132 20.81 13.93 -3.98
N LEU A 133 20.34 13.20 -2.96
CA LEU A 133 20.36 13.69 -1.58
C LEU A 133 21.79 14.06 -1.15
N HIS A 134 22.78 13.24 -1.49
CA HIS A 134 24.18 13.47 -1.15
C HIS A 134 24.79 14.69 -1.85
N ASP A 135 24.26 15.10 -3.01
CA ASP A 135 24.65 16.33 -3.68
C ASP A 135 24.02 17.58 -3.03
N VAL A 136 22.84 17.44 -2.42
CA VAL A 136 22.07 18.53 -1.81
C VAL A 136 22.41 18.74 -0.32
N VAL A 137 22.72 17.67 0.41
CA VAL A 137 22.91 17.69 1.87
C VAL A 137 24.35 17.31 2.23
N GLY A 138 25.02 18.22 2.94
CA GLY A 138 26.38 18.01 3.45
C GLY A 138 26.50 16.80 4.38
N ALA A 139 27.71 16.25 4.51
CA ALA A 139 27.98 15.08 5.38
C ALA A 139 27.61 15.34 6.85
N GLU A 140 27.73 16.58 7.31
CA GLU A 140 27.43 17.02 8.66
C GLU A 140 25.93 17.00 9.01
N ASP A 141 25.06 17.04 8.00
CA ASP A 141 23.59 17.03 8.14
C ASP A 141 22.97 15.67 7.84
N ARG A 142 23.78 14.73 7.36
CA ARG A 142 23.36 13.36 7.11
C ARG A 142 23.49 12.56 8.41
N PRO A 143 22.36 12.09 8.99
CA PRO A 143 22.42 11.18 10.12
C PRO A 143 23.04 9.84 9.68
N ASP A 144 23.37 8.99 10.66
CA ASP A 144 23.71 7.60 10.36
C ASP A 144 22.47 6.88 9.80
N TYR A 145 22.63 6.25 8.63
CA TYR A 145 21.53 5.59 7.92
C TYR A 145 20.92 4.45 8.76
N MET A 146 21.76 3.67 9.45
CA MET A 146 21.30 2.54 10.28
C MET A 146 20.62 2.99 11.56
N THR A 147 21.03 4.12 12.13
CA THR A 147 20.28 4.76 13.21
C THR A 147 18.89 5.17 12.78
N ILE A 148 18.73 5.82 11.62
CA ILE A 148 17.41 6.22 11.12
C ILE A 148 16.55 5.00 10.80
N HIS A 149 17.12 3.99 10.16
CA HIS A 149 16.46 2.71 9.91
C HIS A 149 15.99 2.05 11.22
N ARG A 150 16.83 2.02 12.26
CA ARG A 150 16.46 1.46 13.56
C ARG A 150 15.33 2.24 14.24
N ILE A 151 15.35 3.58 14.18
CA ILE A 151 14.26 4.42 14.70
C ILE A 151 12.96 4.14 13.93
N PHE A 152 13.04 4.01 12.61
CA PHE A 152 11.90 3.64 11.78
C PHE A 152 11.28 2.33 12.27
N ASP A 153 12.09 1.26 12.40
CA ASP A 153 11.62 -0.03 12.87
C ASP A 153 10.97 0.05 14.26
N GLU A 154 11.58 0.77 15.19
CA GLU A 154 11.07 0.91 16.56
C GLU A 154 9.73 1.66 16.62
N LEU A 155 9.56 2.71 15.80
CA LEU A 155 8.29 3.43 15.71
C LEU A 155 7.20 2.62 14.99
N TYR A 156 7.58 1.88 13.95
CA TYR A 156 6.66 1.05 13.17
C TYR A 156 6.19 -0.18 13.94
N TRP A 157 7.11 -1.02 14.39
CA TRP A 157 6.80 -2.25 15.11
C TRP A 157 6.34 -1.98 16.54
N GLY A 158 6.90 -0.95 17.19
CA GLY A 158 6.76 -0.76 18.63
C GLY A 158 7.62 -1.74 19.42
N ALA A 159 7.90 -1.40 20.68
CA ALA A 159 8.85 -2.14 21.51
C ALA A 159 8.50 -3.63 21.65
N ASP A 160 7.22 -3.96 21.84
CA ASP A 160 6.76 -5.33 22.08
C ASP A 160 6.97 -6.21 20.84
N LEU A 161 6.45 -5.80 19.67
CA LEU A 161 6.52 -6.60 18.46
C LEU A 161 7.94 -6.65 17.89
N LEU A 162 8.73 -5.59 18.09
CA LEU A 162 10.15 -5.58 17.74
C LEU A 162 10.91 -6.68 18.51
N CYS A 163 10.66 -6.79 19.83
CA CYS A 163 11.24 -7.84 20.66
C CYS A 163 10.71 -9.22 20.24
N GLU A 164 9.39 -9.37 20.15
CA GLU A 164 8.72 -10.66 19.94
C GLU A 164 9.00 -11.25 18.55
N ARG A 165 8.92 -10.44 17.49
CA ARG A 165 8.92 -10.90 16.09
C ARG A 165 10.27 -10.76 15.42
N LEU A 166 11.08 -9.80 15.83
CA LEU A 166 12.41 -9.58 15.24
C LEU A 166 13.55 -9.97 16.18
N GLY A 167 13.28 -10.22 17.46
CA GLY A 167 14.32 -10.53 18.45
C GLY A 167 15.24 -9.35 18.75
N LEU A 168 14.77 -8.12 18.51
CA LEU A 168 15.56 -6.90 18.64
C LEU A 168 15.08 -6.12 19.86
N THR A 169 16.02 -5.61 20.65
CA THR A 169 15.72 -4.73 21.78
C THR A 169 15.64 -3.28 21.29
N PRO A 170 14.57 -2.52 21.62
CA PRO A 170 14.48 -1.12 21.24
C PRO A 170 15.56 -0.29 21.93
N GLN A 171 16.19 0.60 21.18
CA GLN A 171 17.30 1.44 21.61
C GLN A 171 16.92 2.91 21.71
N TYR A 172 16.05 3.39 20.82
CA TYR A 172 15.73 4.81 20.68
C TYR A 172 14.32 5.14 21.19
N ALA A 173 13.34 4.28 20.90
CA ALA A 173 11.94 4.48 21.23
C ALA A 173 11.37 3.27 22.01
N PRO A 174 11.90 2.93 23.21
CA PRO A 174 11.45 1.78 24.00
C PRO A 174 10.00 1.88 24.52
N GLY A 175 9.39 3.06 24.46
CA GLY A 175 7.97 3.28 24.77
C GLY A 175 7.06 3.38 23.55
N ALA A 176 7.57 3.14 22.34
CA ALA A 176 6.78 3.26 21.12
C ALA A 176 5.67 2.19 21.10
N PRO A 177 4.39 2.57 20.92
CA PRO A 177 3.28 1.62 20.88
C PRO A 177 3.26 0.75 19.62
N GLY A 178 3.97 1.19 18.56
CA GLY A 178 4.00 0.54 17.25
C GLY A 178 2.87 1.01 16.36
N LEU A 179 3.21 1.72 15.29
CA LEU A 179 2.25 2.21 14.31
C LEU A 179 1.62 1.09 13.46
N LEU A 180 2.25 -0.08 13.34
CA LEU A 180 1.67 -1.28 12.73
C LEU A 180 0.31 -1.64 13.36
N ARG A 181 0.13 -1.40 14.67
CA ARG A 181 -1.14 -1.67 15.37
C ARG A 181 -2.31 -0.79 14.92
N THR A 182 -2.05 0.27 14.17
CA THR A 182 -3.07 1.17 13.62
C THR A 182 -3.65 0.67 12.30
N GLU A 183 -3.04 -0.35 11.69
CA GLU A 183 -3.52 -0.95 10.45
C GLU A 183 -4.87 -1.64 10.65
N ARG A 184 -5.71 -1.58 9.62
CA ARG A 184 -7.08 -2.12 9.67
C ARG A 184 -7.36 -2.95 8.41
N PRO A 185 -8.07 -4.08 8.54
CA PRO A 185 -8.48 -4.83 7.37
C PRO A 185 -9.47 -4.00 6.52
N LEU A 186 -9.24 -3.95 5.23
CA LEU A 186 -10.17 -3.47 4.20
C LEU A 186 -10.99 -4.61 3.60
N LEU A 187 -10.55 -5.85 3.81
CA LEU A 187 -11.28 -7.05 3.42
C LEU A 187 -12.47 -7.28 4.37
N ALA A 188 -13.69 -7.10 3.85
CA ALA A 188 -14.89 -7.40 4.62
C ALA A 188 -15.08 -8.92 4.80
N PRO A 189 -15.64 -9.37 5.94
CA PRO A 189 -16.00 -10.77 6.12
C PRO A 189 -16.92 -11.27 5.00
N GLY A 190 -16.67 -12.49 4.49
CA GLY A 190 -17.46 -13.10 3.41
C GLY A 190 -17.08 -12.66 2.00
N THR A 191 -16.26 -11.62 1.81
CA THR A 191 -15.87 -11.18 0.45
C THR A 191 -15.17 -12.30 -0.32
N LEU A 192 -14.28 -13.08 0.31
CA LEU A 192 -13.61 -14.20 -0.37
C LEU A 192 -14.59 -15.32 -0.75
N ASP A 193 -15.61 -15.58 0.08
CA ASP A 193 -16.66 -16.55 -0.22
C ASP A 193 -17.51 -16.11 -1.42
N GLU A 194 -17.80 -14.81 -1.51
CA GLU A 194 -18.51 -14.23 -2.65
C GLU A 194 -17.71 -14.30 -3.96
N LEU A 195 -16.39 -14.17 -3.89
CA LEU A 195 -15.49 -14.39 -5.04
C LEU A 195 -15.49 -15.88 -5.44
N ALA A 196 -15.46 -16.78 -4.46
CA ALA A 196 -15.51 -18.23 -4.70
C ALA A 196 -16.84 -18.65 -5.37
N ALA A 197 -17.97 -18.12 -4.90
CA ALA A 197 -19.28 -18.30 -5.54
C ALA A 197 -19.31 -17.79 -6.99
N ARG A 198 -18.41 -16.87 -7.34
CA ARG A 198 -18.19 -16.33 -8.69
C ARG A 198 -17.03 -16.99 -9.42
N GLY A 199 -16.68 -18.22 -9.04
CA GLY A 199 -15.76 -19.08 -9.79
C GLY A 199 -14.29 -18.75 -9.60
N VAL A 200 -13.95 -17.86 -8.67
CA VAL A 200 -12.56 -17.65 -8.22
C VAL A 200 -12.18 -18.82 -7.31
N ALA A 201 -11.40 -19.75 -7.83
CA ALA A 201 -10.96 -20.93 -7.09
C ALA A 201 -9.55 -20.77 -6.51
N LYS A 202 -8.82 -19.74 -6.94
CA LYS A 202 -7.39 -19.56 -6.62
C LYS A 202 -7.15 -18.13 -6.18
N LEU A 203 -6.48 -17.98 -5.04
CA LEU A 203 -6.16 -16.68 -4.45
C LEU A 203 -4.65 -16.58 -4.24
N GLY A 204 -4.08 -15.45 -4.64
CA GLY A 204 -2.68 -15.15 -4.42
C GLY A 204 -2.47 -13.78 -3.78
N LEU A 205 -1.31 -13.60 -3.14
CA LEU A 205 -0.84 -12.33 -2.62
C LEU A 205 0.51 -11.98 -3.26
N LEU A 206 0.67 -10.71 -3.63
CA LEU A 206 1.94 -10.16 -4.10
C LEU A 206 2.15 -8.81 -3.44
N THR A 207 3.10 -8.72 -2.52
CA THR A 207 3.27 -7.54 -1.66
C THR A 207 4.73 -7.10 -1.58
N GLY A 208 4.93 -5.81 -1.26
CA GLY A 208 6.21 -5.25 -0.85
C GLY A 208 6.61 -5.59 0.60
N ARG A 209 5.71 -6.17 1.39
CA ARG A 209 6.04 -6.63 2.75
C ARG A 209 7.06 -7.77 2.71
N VAL A 210 7.97 -7.80 3.68
CA VAL A 210 8.82 -8.97 3.94
C VAL A 210 8.01 -10.06 4.66
N ARG A 211 8.51 -11.30 4.75
CA ARG A 211 7.73 -12.43 5.30
C ARG A 211 7.22 -12.18 6.72
N VAL A 212 8.00 -11.52 7.58
CA VAL A 212 7.59 -11.21 8.95
C VAL A 212 6.45 -10.19 9.00
N GLU A 213 6.46 -9.19 8.13
CA GLU A 213 5.37 -8.20 8.00
C GLU A 213 4.13 -8.82 7.37
N MET A 214 4.31 -9.74 6.43
CA MET A 214 3.21 -10.49 5.81
C MET A 214 2.54 -11.42 6.84
N ALA A 215 3.30 -12.04 7.74
CA ALA A 215 2.72 -12.82 8.83
C ALA A 215 1.81 -11.95 9.72
N MET A 216 2.24 -10.72 10.04
CA MET A 216 1.40 -9.75 10.77
C MET A 216 0.17 -9.32 9.96
N ALA A 217 0.33 -9.11 8.65
CA ALA A 217 -0.79 -8.77 7.77
C ALA A 217 -1.86 -9.87 7.76
N LEU A 218 -1.47 -11.15 7.75
CA LEU A 218 -2.41 -12.27 7.87
C LEU A 218 -3.16 -12.24 9.21
N GLU A 219 -2.48 -11.96 10.31
CA GLU A 219 -3.12 -11.79 11.63
C GLU A 219 -4.11 -10.61 11.65
N ILE A 220 -3.77 -9.47 11.03
CA ILE A 220 -4.65 -8.30 10.90
C ILE A 220 -5.90 -8.64 10.08
N LEU A 221 -5.77 -9.49 9.06
CA LEU A 221 -6.87 -10.00 8.24
C LEU A 221 -7.70 -11.08 8.96
N GLY A 222 -7.33 -11.47 10.18
CA GLY A 222 -8.03 -12.48 10.99
C GLY A 222 -7.56 -13.92 10.74
N PHE A 223 -6.49 -14.13 9.99
CA PHE A 223 -5.92 -15.46 9.70
C PHE A 223 -4.78 -15.78 10.68
N HIS A 224 -5.14 -16.15 11.91
CA HIS A 224 -4.17 -16.50 12.96
C HIS A 224 -3.62 -17.93 12.85
N ASP A 225 -4.32 -18.82 12.16
CA ASP A 225 -3.89 -20.20 11.92
C ASP A 225 -3.43 -20.35 10.45
N PRO A 226 -2.14 -20.66 10.20
CA PRO A 226 -1.62 -20.91 8.85
C PRO A 226 -2.42 -21.94 8.05
N ALA A 227 -3.05 -22.92 8.71
CA ALA A 227 -3.86 -23.94 8.04
C ALA A 227 -5.18 -23.40 7.46
N THR A 228 -5.61 -22.22 7.91
CA THR A 228 -6.85 -21.55 7.49
C THR A 228 -6.64 -20.41 6.50
N VAL A 229 -5.38 -20.10 6.17
CA VAL A 229 -5.04 -19.03 5.22
C VAL A 229 -5.56 -19.40 3.82
N PRO A 230 -6.43 -18.58 3.20
CA PRO A 230 -7.09 -18.93 1.93
C PRO A 230 -6.22 -18.62 0.70
N PHE A 231 -5.02 -18.06 0.87
CA PHE A 231 -4.12 -17.68 -0.22
C PHE A 231 -3.11 -18.80 -0.51
N GLN A 232 -3.22 -19.44 -1.68
CA GLN A 232 -2.38 -20.60 -2.02
C GLN A 232 -0.98 -20.21 -2.52
N ALA A 233 -0.78 -18.95 -2.93
CA ALA A 233 0.51 -18.43 -3.34
C ALA A 233 0.74 -17.04 -2.75
N ILE A 234 1.85 -16.85 -2.04
CA ILE A 234 2.23 -15.58 -1.43
C ILE A 234 3.64 -15.25 -1.91
N VAL A 235 3.81 -14.08 -2.52
CA VAL A 235 5.08 -13.52 -2.97
C VAL A 235 5.35 -12.24 -2.19
N THR A 236 6.50 -12.19 -1.52
CA THR A 236 6.94 -11.09 -0.64
C THR A 236 8.11 -10.34 -1.27
N ALA A 237 8.54 -9.21 -0.68
CA ALA A 237 9.69 -8.45 -1.17
C ALA A 237 11.00 -9.26 -1.23
N GLU A 238 11.10 -10.32 -0.44
CA GLU A 238 12.26 -11.22 -0.43
C GLU A 238 12.28 -12.16 -1.66
N ASP A 239 11.15 -12.31 -2.36
CA ASP A 239 11.00 -13.15 -3.55
C ASP A 239 11.17 -12.35 -4.85
N GLY A 240 11.11 -11.01 -4.77
CA GLY A 240 11.24 -10.06 -5.86
C GLY A 240 10.43 -8.79 -5.58
N ARG A 241 10.60 -7.75 -6.41
CA ARG A 241 9.93 -6.45 -6.22
C ARG A 241 9.08 -6.08 -7.43
N LYS A 242 7.92 -5.48 -7.18
CA LYS A 242 7.14 -4.79 -8.23
C LYS A 242 8.02 -3.66 -8.82
N PRO A 243 7.93 -3.34 -10.13
CA PRO A 243 7.10 -3.94 -11.16
C PRO A 243 7.81 -5.03 -12.00
N ASP A 244 8.68 -5.86 -11.40
CA ASP A 244 9.28 -6.99 -12.13
C ASP A 244 8.23 -8.08 -12.42
N PRO A 245 7.91 -8.37 -13.70
CA PRO A 245 6.91 -9.39 -14.06
C PRO A 245 7.26 -10.81 -13.59
N ALA A 246 8.51 -11.09 -13.22
CA ALA A 246 8.91 -12.37 -12.65
C ALA A 246 8.16 -12.68 -11.33
N THR A 247 7.79 -11.65 -10.56
CA THR A 247 7.03 -11.81 -9.31
C THR A 247 5.63 -12.38 -9.57
N LEU A 248 4.88 -11.83 -10.53
CA LEU A 248 3.59 -12.36 -10.94
C LEU A 248 3.72 -13.73 -11.65
N ALA A 249 4.80 -13.93 -12.42
CA ALA A 249 5.08 -15.21 -13.05
C ALA A 249 5.29 -16.35 -12.03
N ARG A 250 5.86 -16.07 -10.85
CA ARG A 250 5.97 -17.05 -9.76
C ARG A 250 4.60 -17.49 -9.25
N ILE A 251 3.67 -16.54 -9.08
CA ILE A 251 2.28 -16.85 -8.69
C ILE A 251 1.60 -17.70 -9.76
N VAL A 252 1.77 -17.33 -11.04
CA VAL A 252 1.21 -18.09 -12.18
C VAL A 252 1.75 -19.52 -12.20
N ALA A 253 3.05 -19.72 -11.97
CA ALA A 253 3.67 -21.04 -11.94
C ALA A 253 3.12 -21.92 -10.79
N SER A 254 2.85 -21.30 -9.64
CA SER A 254 2.27 -21.97 -8.47
C SER A 254 0.78 -22.32 -8.67
N LEU A 255 -0.03 -21.33 -9.05
CA LEU A 255 -1.50 -21.48 -9.12
C LEU A 255 -2.00 -22.11 -10.42
N ARG A 256 -1.21 -22.05 -11.50
CA ARG A 256 -1.58 -22.48 -12.86
C ARG A 256 -2.98 -21.97 -13.27
N PRO A 257 -3.20 -20.65 -13.29
CA PRO A 257 -4.51 -20.06 -13.53
C PRO A 257 -4.92 -20.17 -15.01
N ARG A 258 -6.24 -20.12 -15.29
CA ARG A 258 -6.75 -19.98 -16.67
C ARG A 258 -6.60 -18.55 -17.15
N ALA A 259 -7.01 -17.63 -16.28
CA ALA A 259 -6.82 -16.19 -16.36
C ALA A 259 -7.09 -15.60 -14.98
N GLY A 260 -6.48 -14.47 -14.68
CA GLY A 260 -6.59 -13.84 -13.37
C GLY A 260 -6.85 -12.34 -13.40
N LEU A 261 -7.36 -11.84 -12.29
CA LEU A 261 -7.31 -10.42 -11.97
C LEU A 261 -6.12 -10.17 -11.05
N TYR A 262 -5.40 -9.07 -11.27
CA TYR A 262 -4.47 -8.53 -10.31
C TYR A 262 -5.08 -7.26 -9.74
N VAL A 263 -5.26 -7.19 -8.43
CA VAL A 263 -5.89 -6.09 -7.71
C VAL A 263 -4.81 -5.32 -6.95
N GLY A 264 -4.55 -4.07 -7.32
CA GLY A 264 -3.54 -3.19 -6.72
C GLY A 264 -4.07 -1.77 -6.53
N ASP A 265 -3.31 -0.90 -5.88
CA ASP A 265 -3.65 0.53 -5.71
C ASP A 265 -2.57 1.47 -6.29
N THR A 266 -1.40 0.95 -6.65
CA THR A 266 -0.25 1.77 -7.09
C THR A 266 0.02 1.72 -8.60
N ALA A 267 0.83 2.68 -9.08
CA ALA A 267 1.35 2.66 -10.45
C ALA A 267 2.27 1.45 -10.72
N ASP A 268 3.00 0.98 -9.70
CA ASP A 268 3.85 -0.22 -9.82
C ASP A 268 3.00 -1.48 -10.02
N ASP A 269 1.79 -1.56 -9.44
CA ASP A 269 0.85 -2.65 -9.68
C ASP A 269 0.34 -2.67 -11.13
N LEU A 270 -0.03 -1.52 -11.65
CA LEU A 270 -0.43 -1.41 -13.05
C LEU A 270 0.73 -1.78 -13.99
N ALA A 271 1.92 -1.24 -13.71
CA ALA A 271 3.13 -1.51 -14.49
C ALA A 271 3.52 -3.00 -14.43
N LEU A 272 3.36 -3.66 -13.28
CA LEU A 272 3.59 -5.09 -13.12
C LEU A 272 2.73 -5.89 -14.11
N VAL A 273 1.42 -5.64 -14.15
CA VAL A 273 0.50 -6.37 -15.03
C VAL A 273 0.78 -6.07 -16.50
N GLN A 274 1.09 -4.81 -16.84
CA GLN A 274 1.45 -4.42 -18.21
C GLN A 274 2.73 -5.12 -18.68
N ARG A 275 3.77 -5.15 -17.84
CA ARG A 275 5.02 -5.87 -18.14
C ARG A 275 4.79 -7.37 -18.22
N TYR A 276 3.98 -7.94 -17.32
CA TYR A 276 3.63 -9.35 -17.36
C TYR A 276 2.91 -9.71 -18.67
N SER A 277 2.00 -8.86 -19.13
CA SER A 277 1.25 -9.05 -20.39
C SER A 277 2.14 -9.13 -21.63
N ALA A 278 3.35 -8.57 -21.58
CA ALA A 278 4.34 -8.67 -22.66
C ALA A 278 5.19 -9.95 -22.59
N THR A 279 5.01 -10.80 -21.58
CA THR A 279 5.77 -12.05 -21.43
C THR A 279 5.11 -13.23 -22.16
N PRO A 280 5.88 -14.26 -22.57
CA PRO A 280 5.29 -15.49 -23.12
C PRO A 280 4.33 -16.20 -22.16
N ALA A 281 4.52 -16.06 -20.85
CA ALA A 281 3.65 -16.67 -19.83
C ALA A 281 2.22 -16.11 -19.89
N ALA A 282 2.06 -14.82 -20.21
CA ALA A 282 0.75 -14.19 -20.30
C ALA A 282 -0.11 -14.72 -21.46
N ALA A 283 0.50 -15.25 -22.52
CA ALA A 283 -0.24 -15.90 -23.60
C ALA A 283 -0.96 -17.19 -23.13
N LEU A 284 -0.39 -17.86 -22.11
CA LEU A 284 -0.95 -19.08 -21.53
C LEU A 284 -1.90 -18.77 -20.36
N ALA A 285 -1.62 -17.72 -19.59
CA ALA A 285 -2.38 -17.34 -18.41
C ALA A 285 -2.46 -15.80 -18.28
N PRO A 286 -3.38 -15.13 -18.99
CA PRO A 286 -3.45 -13.67 -18.98
C PRO A 286 -3.92 -13.13 -17.63
N PHE A 287 -3.36 -12.00 -17.23
CA PHE A 287 -3.76 -11.24 -16.04
C PHE A 287 -4.25 -9.84 -16.43
N TYR A 288 -5.29 -9.36 -15.74
CA TYR A 288 -5.90 -8.07 -16.00
C TYR A 288 -5.84 -7.18 -14.76
N ALA A 289 -5.42 -5.93 -14.95
CA ALA A 289 -5.22 -4.96 -13.89
C ALA A 289 -6.54 -4.35 -13.41
N VAL A 290 -6.84 -4.51 -12.13
CA VAL A 290 -7.93 -3.86 -11.41
C VAL A 290 -7.33 -2.94 -10.37
N LEU A 291 -7.61 -1.64 -10.48
CA LEU A 291 -7.01 -0.65 -9.57
C LEU A 291 -8.04 -0.19 -8.53
N VAL A 292 -7.66 -0.18 -7.27
CA VAL A 292 -8.41 0.43 -6.17
C VAL A 292 -8.04 1.91 -6.14
N ALA A 293 -8.97 2.79 -6.52
CA ALA A 293 -8.70 4.23 -6.58
C ALA A 293 -9.97 5.09 -6.57
N GLU A 294 -9.83 6.30 -6.06
CA GLU A 294 -10.89 7.30 -6.00
C GLU A 294 -10.45 8.65 -6.58
N GLY A 295 -11.40 9.57 -6.78
CA GLY A 295 -11.11 10.95 -7.18
C GLY A 295 -10.22 11.07 -8.43
N ALA A 296 -9.13 11.83 -8.31
CA ALA A 296 -8.21 12.10 -9.41
C ALA A 296 -7.39 10.87 -9.84
N GLU A 297 -7.06 9.97 -8.91
CA GLU A 297 -6.31 8.73 -9.21
C GLU A 297 -7.12 7.78 -10.07
N ARG A 298 -8.45 7.73 -9.87
CA ARG A 298 -9.35 6.96 -10.74
C ARG A 298 -9.22 7.39 -12.19
N ALA A 299 -9.29 8.69 -12.48
CA ALA A 299 -9.15 9.20 -13.85
C ALA A 299 -7.76 8.91 -14.44
N HIS A 300 -6.73 8.98 -13.60
CA HIS A 300 -5.36 8.63 -13.99
C HIS A 300 -5.25 7.15 -14.42
N TYR A 301 -5.73 6.20 -13.62
CA TYR A 301 -5.63 4.78 -13.96
C TYR A 301 -6.51 4.36 -15.14
N GLN A 302 -7.65 5.01 -15.33
CA GLN A 302 -8.47 4.84 -16.53
C GLN A 302 -7.69 5.22 -17.80
N ALA A 303 -7.01 6.37 -17.77
CA ALA A 303 -6.17 6.82 -18.89
C ALA A 303 -4.90 5.99 -19.07
N ALA A 304 -4.32 5.49 -17.97
CA ALA A 304 -3.09 4.70 -17.97
C ALA A 304 -3.28 3.23 -18.42
N GLY A 305 -4.51 2.83 -18.74
CA GLY A 305 -4.80 1.52 -19.35
C GLY A 305 -5.17 0.41 -18.37
N ALA A 306 -5.63 0.75 -17.15
CA ALA A 306 -6.29 -0.22 -16.28
C ALA A 306 -7.46 -0.91 -17.00
N HIS A 307 -7.73 -2.17 -16.64
CA HIS A 307 -8.86 -2.91 -17.20
C HIS A 307 -10.15 -2.60 -16.46
N ALA A 308 -10.05 -2.39 -15.14
CA ALA A 308 -11.12 -1.89 -14.30
C ALA A 308 -10.56 -1.00 -13.18
N VAL A 309 -11.41 -0.14 -12.63
CA VAL A 309 -11.13 0.66 -11.43
C VAL A 309 -12.30 0.53 -10.47
N VAL A 310 -12.02 0.18 -9.22
CA VAL A 310 -12.99 -0.02 -8.14
C VAL A 310 -12.67 0.93 -6.99
N GLN A 311 -13.62 1.16 -6.07
CA GLN A 311 -13.36 1.93 -4.85
C GLN A 311 -12.76 1.07 -3.75
N GLY A 312 -13.06 -0.23 -3.75
CA GLY A 312 -12.47 -1.17 -2.80
C GLY A 312 -12.68 -2.62 -3.19
N VAL A 313 -12.09 -3.52 -2.40
CA VAL A 313 -12.17 -4.97 -2.60
C VAL A 313 -13.61 -5.49 -2.53
N ALA A 314 -14.48 -4.80 -1.79
CA ALA A 314 -15.91 -5.11 -1.73
C ALA A 314 -16.66 -4.97 -3.07
N ASP A 315 -16.11 -4.24 -4.05
CA ASP A 315 -16.71 -4.08 -5.38
C ASP A 315 -16.36 -5.23 -6.34
N LEU A 316 -15.40 -6.10 -5.99
CA LEU A 316 -14.92 -7.17 -6.87
C LEU A 316 -16.01 -8.19 -7.26
N PRO A 317 -16.94 -8.60 -6.37
CA PRO A 317 -18.07 -9.45 -6.76
C PRO A 317 -18.90 -8.83 -7.89
N ALA A 318 -19.23 -7.54 -7.79
CA ALA A 318 -19.97 -6.83 -8.83
C ALA A 318 -19.16 -6.70 -10.14
N LEU A 319 -17.84 -6.50 -10.04
CA LEU A 319 -16.94 -6.52 -11.20
C LEU A 319 -16.96 -7.87 -11.92
N LEU A 320 -16.88 -8.98 -11.19
CA LEU A 320 -16.93 -10.32 -11.77
C LEU A 320 -18.26 -10.59 -12.48
N ASP A 321 -19.38 -10.14 -11.89
CA ASP A 321 -20.71 -10.26 -12.51
C ASP A 321 -20.78 -9.43 -13.82
N ALA A 322 -20.24 -8.21 -13.82
CA ALA A 322 -20.17 -7.37 -15.02
C ALA A 322 -19.28 -7.96 -16.12
N LEU A 323 -18.15 -8.58 -15.77
CA LEU A 323 -17.24 -9.23 -16.71
C LEU A 323 -17.89 -10.46 -17.35
N ARG A 324 -18.60 -11.28 -16.56
CA ARG A 324 -19.32 -12.46 -17.05
C ARG A 324 -20.36 -12.07 -18.09
N ALA A 325 -21.14 -11.01 -17.83
CA ALA A 325 -22.16 -10.50 -18.74
C ALA A 325 -21.61 -10.06 -20.11
N ARG A 326 -20.31 -9.77 -20.23
CA ARG A 326 -19.65 -9.42 -21.51
C ARG A 326 -19.10 -10.62 -22.28
N THR A 327 -19.02 -11.78 -21.63
CA THR A 327 -18.47 -13.02 -22.21
C THR A 327 -19.54 -14.04 -22.62
N THR A 328 -20.78 -13.84 -22.17
CA THR A 328 -21.99 -14.51 -22.65
C THR A 328 -22.60 -13.78 -23.83
#